data_AF-A0A924N8M1-F1
#
_entry.id   AF-A0A924N8M1-F1
#
_cell.length_a   1.000
_cell.length_b   1.000
_cell.length_c   1.000
_cell.angle_alpha   90.00
_cell.angle_beta   90.00
_cell.angle_gamma   90.00
#
_symmetry.space_group_name_H-M   'P 1'
#
loop_
_entity.id
_entity.type
_entity.pdbx_description
1 polymer ?
#
loop_
_entity_poly.entity_id
_entity_poly.type
_entity_poly.pdbx_seq_one_letter_code
_entity_poly.pdbx_strand_id
1 'polypeptide(L)'
;MIDRTVDAGAASHSAAAMAQLAKAHAYALGFDLAGITALGPAETADAFDDWISAGRAGEMHYLARGAEKRRDSRRPLRPRR
;
A
#
# COMPACT_ATOMS: atom_id res chain seq x y z
N MET A 1 -30.61 -37.70 2.66
CA MET A 1 -29.37 -37.73 3.44
C MET A 1 -28.33 -37.00 2.62
N ILE A 2 -28.29 -35.65 2.72
CA ILE A 2 -27.45 -34.81 1.87
C ILE A 2 -26.03 -34.84 2.45
N ASP A 3 -25.10 -35.34 1.65
CA ASP A 3 -23.68 -35.39 1.96
C ASP A 3 -23.12 -33.97 2.07
N ARG A 4 -22.58 -33.66 3.25
CA ARG A 4 -21.90 -32.39 3.55
C ARG A 4 -20.40 -32.65 3.46
N THR A 5 -19.92 -32.89 2.25
CA THR A 5 -18.50 -32.83 1.92
C THR A 5 -18.12 -31.37 1.70
N VAL A 6 -17.90 -30.66 2.81
CA VAL A 6 -17.08 -29.44 2.81
C VAL A 6 -15.65 -29.89 2.52
N ASP A 7 -15.32 -29.99 1.24
CA ASP A 7 -13.95 -30.11 0.78
C ASP A 7 -13.28 -28.76 0.96
N ALA A 8 -12.69 -28.55 2.15
CA ALA A 8 -11.91 -27.37 2.48
C ALA A 8 -10.49 -27.49 1.88
N GLY A 9 -10.40 -27.66 0.56
CA GLY A 9 -9.23 -27.21 -0.18
C GLY A 9 -9.25 -25.68 -0.17
N ALA A 10 -8.38 -25.05 0.62
CA ALA A 10 -8.31 -23.59 0.69
C ALA A 10 -8.15 -23.02 -0.72
N ALA A 11 -9.21 -22.44 -1.27
CA ALA A 11 -9.16 -21.76 -2.55
C ALA A 11 -8.09 -20.66 -2.44
N SER A 12 -7.00 -20.82 -3.20
CA SER A 12 -5.99 -19.78 -3.31
C SER A 12 -6.65 -18.59 -4.01
N HIS A 13 -6.97 -17.54 -3.25
CA HIS A 13 -7.57 -16.34 -3.81
C HIS A 13 -6.48 -15.58 -4.56
N SER A 14 -6.70 -15.29 -5.84
CA SER A 14 -5.75 -14.49 -6.61
C SER A 14 -5.59 -13.10 -6.00
N ALA A 15 -4.42 -12.48 -6.19
CA ALA A 15 -4.18 -11.12 -5.71
C ALA A 15 -5.23 -10.13 -6.25
N ALA A 16 -5.70 -10.33 -7.48
CA ALA A 16 -6.76 -9.53 -8.08
C ALA A 16 -8.12 -9.72 -7.38
N ALA A 17 -8.48 -10.96 -7.03
CA ALA A 17 -9.70 -11.24 -6.28
C ALA A 17 -9.65 -10.61 -4.88
N MET A 18 -8.51 -10.73 -4.19
CA MET A 18 -8.30 -10.09 -2.88
C MET A 18 -8.34 -8.57 -2.95
N ALA A 19 -7.72 -7.98 -3.97
CA ALA A 19 -7.76 -6.55 -4.22
C ALA A 19 -9.20 -6.06 -4.45
N GLN A 20 -10.02 -6.82 -5.18
CA GLN A 20 -11.41 -6.48 -5.41
C GLN A 20 -12.24 -6.54 -4.12
N LEU A 21 -12.05 -7.59 -3.32
CA LEU A 21 -12.72 -7.74 -2.03
C LEU A 21 -12.36 -6.58 -1.08
N ALA A 22 -11.06 -6.24 -0.96
CA ALA A 22 -10.61 -5.14 -0.11
C ALA A 22 -11.24 -3.79 -0.51
N LYS A 23 -11.30 -3.48 -1.81
CA LYS A 23 -11.97 -2.26 -2.30
C LYS A 23 -13.47 -2.27 -2.00
N ALA A 24 -14.15 -3.39 -2.21
CA ALA A 24 -15.58 -3.51 -1.90
C ALA A 24 -15.86 -3.25 -0.42
N HIS A 25 -15.03 -3.79 0.48
CA HIS A 25 -15.12 -3.49 1.91
C HIS A 25 -14.86 -2.02 2.23
N ALA A 26 -13.89 -1.37 1.58
CA ALA A 26 -13.64 0.06 1.77
C ALA A 26 -14.87 0.90 1.39
N TYR A 27 -15.49 0.63 0.23
CA TYR A 27 -16.71 1.32 -0.16
C TYR A 27 -17.88 1.08 0.81
N ALA A 28 -18.04 -0.15 1.31
CA ALA A 28 -19.07 -0.47 2.30
C ALA A 28 -18.88 0.27 3.64
N LEU A 29 -17.63 0.61 4.00
CA LEU A 29 -17.31 1.43 5.16
C LEU A 29 -17.49 2.94 4.93
N GLY A 30 -17.82 3.36 3.70
CA GLY A 30 -18.04 4.76 3.34
C GLY A 30 -16.82 5.51 2.82
N PHE A 31 -15.74 4.82 2.43
CA PHE A 31 -14.63 5.48 1.72
C PHE A 31 -15.04 5.81 0.28
N ASP A 32 -14.76 7.03 -0.18
CA ASP A 32 -15.09 7.46 -1.55
C ASP A 32 -14.17 6.85 -2.64
N LEU A 33 -12.95 6.46 -2.26
CA LEU A 33 -11.97 5.90 -3.19
C LEU A 33 -11.03 4.90 -2.48
N ALA A 34 -10.74 3.80 -3.16
CA ALA A 34 -9.75 2.81 -2.71
C ALA A 34 -8.91 2.29 -3.89
N GLY A 35 -7.60 2.18 -3.68
CA GLY A 35 -6.65 1.68 -4.67
C GLY A 35 -5.65 0.71 -4.05
N ILE A 36 -5.07 -0.17 -4.88
CA ILE A 36 -4.03 -1.11 -4.50
C ILE A 36 -2.80 -0.81 -5.36
N THR A 37 -1.62 -0.75 -4.74
CA THR A 37 -0.35 -0.55 -5.45
C THR A 37 0.68 -1.56 -4.98
N ALA A 38 1.66 -1.85 -5.84
CA ALA A 38 2.80 -2.69 -5.48
C ALA A 38 3.76 -1.91 -4.58
N LEU A 39 4.42 -2.61 -3.66
CA LEU A 39 5.45 -2.02 -2.83
C LEU A 39 6.75 -1.90 -3.63
N GLY A 40 7.41 -0.75 -3.53
CA GLY A 40 8.68 -0.53 -4.19
C GLY A 40 9.20 0.90 -4.04
N PRO A 41 10.28 1.22 -4.77
CA PRO A 41 10.76 2.57 -4.93
C PRO A 41 9.66 3.48 -5.49
N ALA A 42 9.53 4.68 -4.95
CA ALA A 42 8.63 5.67 -5.50
C ALA A 42 9.22 6.27 -6.77
N GLU A 43 8.46 6.28 -7.87
CA GLU A 43 8.88 6.89 -9.14
C GLU A 43 9.21 8.39 -8.99
N THR A 44 8.61 9.05 -7.99
CA THR A 44 8.79 10.48 -7.72
C THR A 44 9.88 10.78 -6.70
N ALA A 45 10.66 9.78 -6.29
CA ALA A 45 11.71 9.94 -5.27
C ALA A 45 12.73 11.03 -5.65
N ASP A 46 13.29 10.97 -6.85
CA ASP A 46 14.33 11.90 -7.31
C ASP A 46 13.79 13.34 -7.38
N ALA A 47 12.59 13.52 -7.94
CA ALA A 47 11.94 14.83 -8.02
C ALA A 47 11.67 15.44 -6.63
N PHE A 48 11.32 14.59 -5.65
CA PHE A 48 11.16 15.02 -4.27
C PHE A 48 12.50 15.45 -3.65
N ASP A 49 13.57 14.71 -3.92
CA ASP A 49 14.90 15.01 -3.39
C ASP A 49 15.47 16.31 -3.94
N ASP A 50 15.30 16.54 -5.24
CA ASP A 50 15.66 17.80 -5.88
C ASP A 50 14.86 18.96 -5.30
N TRP A 51 13.59 18.72 -4.96
CA TRP A 51 12.72 19.70 -4.33
C TRP A 51 13.12 20.06 -2.92
N ILE A 52 13.50 19.09 -2.12
CA ILE A 52 14.06 19.32 -0.79
C ILE A 52 15.39 20.06 -0.88
N SER A 53 16.29 19.63 -1.78
CA SER A 53 17.62 20.20 -1.95
C SER A 53 17.60 21.65 -2.41
N ALA A 54 16.59 22.02 -3.21
CA ALA A 54 16.35 23.40 -3.64
C ALA A 54 15.73 24.31 -2.56
N GLY A 55 15.59 23.84 -1.31
CA GLY A 55 15.05 24.63 -0.20
C GLY A 55 13.54 24.91 -0.31
N ARG A 56 12.83 24.24 -1.22
CA ARG A 56 11.40 24.49 -1.48
C ARG A 56 10.49 24.00 -0.36
N ALA A 57 11.04 23.27 0.61
CA ALA A 57 10.35 22.85 1.83
C ALA A 57 10.08 23.98 2.83
N GLY A 58 10.81 25.11 2.76
CA GLY A 58 10.72 26.17 3.77
C GLY A 58 10.90 25.62 5.19
N GLU A 59 9.95 25.95 6.08
CA GLU A 59 9.94 25.51 7.48
C GLU A 59 9.45 24.07 7.70
N MET A 60 9.07 23.34 6.64
CA MET A 60 8.54 21.97 6.73
C MET A 60 9.64 20.93 6.96
N HIS A 61 10.49 21.13 7.97
CA HIS A 61 11.65 20.28 8.26
C HIS A 61 11.30 18.79 8.47
N TYR A 62 10.05 18.48 8.83
CA TYR A 62 9.57 17.10 8.95
C TYR A 62 9.58 16.33 7.62
N LEU A 63 9.52 17.03 6.46
CA LEU A 63 9.56 16.39 5.14
C LEU A 63 10.90 15.70 4.90
N ALA A 64 12.01 16.39 5.23
CA ALA A 64 13.35 15.84 5.11
C ALA A 64 13.58 14.64 6.05
N ARG A 65 13.10 14.73 7.30
CA ARG A 65 13.21 13.63 8.28
C ARG A 65 12.56 12.33 7.82
N GLY A 66 11.47 12.42 7.05
CA GLY A 66 10.72 11.27 6.54
C GLY A 66 11.02 10.90 5.09
N ALA A 67 12.02 11.51 4.46
CA ALA A 67 12.32 11.32 3.04
C ALA A 67 12.60 9.85 2.69
N GLU A 68 13.40 9.19 3.52
CA GLU A 68 13.81 7.80 3.32
C GLU A 68 12.62 6.83 3.15
N LYS A 69 11.58 6.98 3.98
CA LYS A 69 10.37 6.15 3.92
C LYS A 69 9.49 6.48 2.71
N ARG A 70 9.56 7.71 2.21
CA ARG A 70 8.83 8.15 1.01
C ARG A 70 9.49 7.67 -0.27
N ARG A 71 10.82 7.52 -0.27
CA ARG A 71 11.57 6.98 -1.42
C ARG A 71 11.26 5.51 -1.69
N ASP A 72 10.93 4.74 -0.67
CA ASP A 72 10.65 3.30 -0.82
C ASP A 72 9.59 2.81 0.17
N SER A 73 8.44 2.41 -0.40
CA SER A 73 7.27 1.95 0.35
C SER A 73 7.49 0.62 1.07
N ARG A 74 8.61 -0.07 0.83
CA ARG A 74 8.96 -1.32 1.54
C ARG A 74 9.54 -1.06 2.93
N ARG A 75 10.08 0.14 3.20
CA ARG A 75 10.80 0.44 4.46
C ARG A 75 9.94 0.45 5.74
N PRO A 76 8.67 0.89 5.73
CA PRO A 76 7.84 0.87 6.95
C PRO A 76 7.47 -0.54 7.42
N LEU A 77 7.48 -1.52 6.51
CA LEU A 77 7.05 -2.87 6.81
C LEU A 77 8.20 -3.66 7.42
N ARG A 78 8.03 -4.08 8.68
CA ARG A 78 8.86 -5.14 9.24
C ARG A 78 8.39 -6.48 8.65
N PRO A 79 9.26 -7.30 8.03
CA PRO A 79 8.87 -8.60 7.53
C PRO A 79 8.29 -9.44 8.68
N ARG A 80 7.17 -10.11 8.44
CA ARG A 80 6.64 -11.10 9.40
C ARG A 80 7.61 -12.30 9.39
N ARG A 81 8.05 -12.71 10.58
CA ARG A 81 8.86 -13.92 10.79
C ARG A 81 8.04 -15.17 10.52
#